data_AF-A0A9Q5ZEK8-F1
#
_entry.id   AF-A0A9Q5ZEK8-F1
#
_cell.length_a   1.000
_cell.length_b   1.000
_cell.length_c   1.000
_cell.angle_alpha   90.00
_cell.angle_beta   90.00
_cell.angle_gamma   90.00
#
_symmetry.space_group_name_H-M   'P 1'
#
loop_
_entity.id
_entity.type
_entity.pdbx_description
1 polymer ?
#
loop_
_entity_poly.entity_id
_entity_poly.type
_entity_poly.pdbx_seq_one_letter_code
_entity_poly.pdbx_strand_id
1 'polypeptide(L)'
;MTQSWTYRCWQDIYLYEWSDKKLDDVLPPEVDHLTRKAACERFYGKSLSTLKRDLSCLVVMGIKPKGFTFEPQDEGFNRTTLEVLFEFRKLVKRYQYESAVEKICRRMEEIYELQKCQK
;
A
#
# COMPACT_ATOMS: atom_id res chain seq x y z
N MET A 1 -17.70 -6.01 23.27
CA MET A 1 -17.85 -4.93 22.28
C MET A 1 -17.19 -5.39 21.00
N THR A 2 -17.96 -5.81 20.01
CA THR A 2 -17.46 -6.20 18.69
C THR A 2 -17.07 -4.94 17.96
N GLN A 3 -15.76 -4.64 17.86
CA GLN A 3 -15.29 -3.64 16.90
C GLN A 3 -15.72 -4.13 15.52
N SER A 4 -16.75 -3.45 14.98
CA SER A 4 -17.15 -3.59 13.59
C SER A 4 -15.96 -3.09 12.76
N TRP A 5 -15.14 -4.02 12.30
CA TRP A 5 -14.20 -3.76 11.22
C TRP A 5 -15.06 -3.49 9.98
N THR A 6 -15.43 -2.22 9.76
CA THR A 6 -15.93 -1.84 8.45
C THR A 6 -14.76 -2.01 7.49
N TYR A 7 -14.74 -3.11 6.73
CA TYR A 7 -13.83 -3.35 5.61
C TYR A 7 -13.98 -2.19 4.62
N ARG A 8 -13.17 -1.14 4.78
CA ARG A 8 -13.18 0.03 3.89
C ARG A 8 -12.09 -0.13 2.85
N CYS A 9 -12.51 0.04 1.60
CA CYS A 9 -11.65 -0.03 0.44
C CYS A 9 -10.66 1.15 0.42
N TRP A 10 -9.41 0.94 -0.01
CA TRP A 10 -8.41 1.99 -0.28
C TRP A 10 -8.78 2.91 -1.47
N GLN A 11 -9.84 2.60 -2.23
CA GLN A 11 -10.43 3.58 -3.16
C GLN A 11 -11.09 4.72 -2.38
N ASP A 12 -11.74 4.40 -1.24
CA ASP A 12 -12.43 5.32 -0.33
C ASP A 12 -11.48 6.00 0.65
N ILE A 13 -10.20 6.19 0.28
CA ILE A 13 -9.30 7.03 1.09
C ILE A 13 -9.85 8.45 1.06
N TYR A 14 -10.56 8.80 2.12
CA TYR A 14 -10.97 10.16 2.45
C TYR A 14 -9.72 10.98 2.74
N LEU A 15 -9.70 12.23 2.26
CA LEU A 15 -8.57 13.17 2.28
C LEU A 15 -7.88 13.35 3.65
N TYR A 16 -8.55 13.03 4.76
CA TYR A 16 -8.08 13.35 6.11
C TYR A 16 -8.07 12.20 7.10
N GLU A 17 -8.86 11.14 6.90
CA GLU A 17 -9.07 10.15 7.95
C GLU A 17 -7.97 9.06 7.99
N TRP A 18 -7.25 8.86 6.87
CA TRP A 18 -6.28 7.76 6.71
C TRP A 18 -4.84 8.23 6.49
N SER A 19 -4.58 9.52 6.26
CA SER A 19 -3.21 10.03 6.13
C SER A 19 -2.39 9.82 7.41
N ASP A 20 -3.07 9.83 8.56
CA ASP A 20 -2.45 9.76 9.87
C ASP A 20 -2.58 8.37 10.51
N LYS A 21 -3.34 7.46 9.86
CA LYS A 21 -3.47 6.07 10.31
C LYS A 21 -2.25 5.25 9.94
N LYS A 22 -1.89 4.34 10.84
CA LYS A 22 -0.92 3.26 10.60
C LYS A 22 -1.63 2.07 9.96
N LEU A 23 -0.87 1.20 9.31
CA LEU A 23 -1.42 -0.03 8.73
C LEU A 23 -2.19 -0.86 9.78
N ASP A 24 -1.69 -0.93 11.02
CA ASP A 24 -2.31 -1.70 12.10
C ASP A 24 -3.71 -1.19 12.49
N ASP A 25 -4.03 0.08 12.21
CA ASP A 25 -5.34 0.68 12.49
C ASP A 25 -6.42 0.25 11.47
N VAL A 26 -6.00 -0.36 10.37
CA VAL A 26 -6.86 -0.66 9.20
C VAL A 26 -6.71 -2.08 8.66
N LEU A 27 -5.60 -2.74 8.96
CA LEU A 27 -5.32 -4.12 8.58
C LEU A 27 -4.97 -4.93 9.83
N PRO A 28 -5.78 -5.96 10.19
CA PRO A 28 -5.47 -6.80 11.33
C PRO A 28 -4.10 -7.47 11.16
N PRO A 29 -3.34 -7.71 12.26
CA PRO A 29 -1.97 -8.23 12.22
C PRO A 29 -1.82 -9.56 11.47
N GLU A 30 -2.86 -10.40 11.48
CA GLU A 30 -2.88 -11.78 11.00
C GLU A 30 -3.08 -11.91 9.46
N VAL A 31 -2.26 -11.21 8.68
CA VAL A 31 -2.26 -11.39 7.21
C VAL A 31 -0.98 -12.10 6.77
N ASP A 32 -1.04 -13.42 6.74
CA ASP A 32 0.07 -14.26 6.25
C ASP A 32 0.23 -14.15 4.73
N HIS A 33 -0.88 -14.31 3.99
CA HIS A 33 -0.89 -14.21 2.53
C HIS A 33 -2.30 -13.92 1.99
N LEU A 34 -2.43 -12.94 1.08
CA LEU A 34 -3.66 -12.65 0.35
C LEU A 34 -3.44 -12.74 -1.14
N THR A 35 -4.24 -13.55 -1.83
CA THR A 35 -4.17 -13.61 -3.30
C THR A 35 -4.40 -12.24 -3.93
N ARG A 36 -3.86 -12.02 -5.13
CA ARG A 36 -4.07 -10.75 -5.85
C ARG A 36 -5.54 -10.37 -5.98
N LYS A 37 -6.38 -11.37 -6.26
CA LYS A 37 -7.84 -11.21 -6.34
C LYS A 37 -8.42 -10.76 -4.99
N ALA A 38 -8.08 -11.45 -3.90
CA ALA A 38 -8.58 -11.11 -2.57
C ALA A 38 -8.16 -9.71 -2.12
N ALA A 39 -6.91 -9.32 -2.33
CA ALA A 39 -6.45 -7.96 -2.03
C ALA A 39 -7.13 -6.91 -2.91
N CYS A 40 -7.34 -7.20 -4.20
CA CYS A 40 -8.06 -6.30 -5.09
C CYS A 40 -9.52 -6.10 -4.63
N GLU A 41 -10.20 -7.17 -4.26
CA GLU A 41 -11.58 -7.11 -3.78
C GLU A 41 -11.69 -6.37 -2.45
N ARG A 42 -10.80 -6.67 -1.50
CA ARG A 42 -10.82 -6.09 -0.15
C ARG A 42 -10.37 -4.63 -0.13
N PHE A 43 -9.33 -4.31 -0.88
CA PHE A 43 -8.64 -3.02 -0.74
C PHE A 43 -8.77 -2.13 -1.96
N TYR A 44 -9.02 -2.66 -3.15
CA TYR A 44 -9.13 -1.86 -4.37
C TYR A 44 -10.54 -1.78 -4.93
N GLY A 45 -11.56 -2.25 -4.20
CA GLY A 45 -12.96 -2.11 -4.61
C GLY A 45 -13.20 -2.87 -5.91
N LYS A 46 -12.47 -3.96 -6.10
CA LYS A 46 -12.45 -4.79 -7.33
C LYS A 46 -11.82 -4.11 -8.55
N SER A 47 -11.20 -2.94 -8.39
CA SER A 47 -10.47 -2.25 -9.46
C SER A 47 -9.07 -2.82 -9.67
N LEU A 48 -8.99 -3.85 -10.53
CA LEU A 48 -7.72 -4.43 -10.96
C LEU A 48 -6.84 -3.42 -11.70
N SER A 49 -7.41 -2.44 -12.39
CA SER A 49 -6.65 -1.41 -13.12
C SER A 49 -5.93 -0.45 -12.17
N THR A 50 -6.58 -0.06 -11.06
CA THR A 50 -5.93 0.75 -10.01
C THR A 50 -4.81 -0.03 -9.35
N LEU A 51 -5.06 -1.29 -8.96
CA LEU A 51 -4.03 -2.14 -8.37
C LEU A 51 -2.84 -2.30 -9.34
N LYS A 52 -3.09 -2.63 -10.61
CA LYS A 52 -2.03 -2.75 -11.63
C LYS A 52 -1.22 -1.46 -11.79
N ARG A 53 -1.87 -0.30 -11.76
CA ARG A 53 -1.17 0.99 -11.88
C ARG A 53 -0.24 1.23 -10.70
N ASP A 54 -0.74 1.10 -9.47
CA ASP A 54 0.05 1.28 -8.27
C ASP A 54 1.25 0.32 -8.24
N LEU A 55 0.98 -0.95 -8.58
CA LEU A 55 1.99 -1.97 -8.77
C LEU A 55 3.07 -1.51 -9.76
N SER A 56 2.69 -1.11 -10.98
CA SER A 56 3.65 -0.64 -11.99
C SER A 56 4.46 0.58 -11.53
N CYS A 57 3.87 1.51 -10.77
CA CYS A 57 4.59 2.66 -10.22
C CYS A 57 5.61 2.23 -9.16
N LEU A 58 5.30 1.21 -8.36
CA LEU A 58 6.21 0.71 -7.32
C LEU A 58 7.36 -0.13 -7.88
N VAL A 59 7.27 -0.68 -9.09
CA VAL A 59 8.36 -1.44 -9.75
C VAL A 59 9.64 -0.61 -9.83
N VAL A 60 9.52 0.68 -10.18
CA VAL A 60 10.67 1.53 -10.52
C VAL A 60 11.41 2.13 -9.32
N MET A 61 10.95 1.92 -8.08
CA MET A 61 11.65 2.41 -6.88
C MET A 61 13.03 1.75 -6.73
N GLY A 62 14.08 2.54 -6.52
CA GLY A 62 15.45 2.07 -6.29
C GLY A 62 15.67 1.47 -4.90
N ILE A 63 14.89 1.88 -3.90
CA ILE A 63 14.93 1.31 -2.55
C ILE A 63 13.64 0.54 -2.28
N LYS A 64 13.76 -0.76 -1.97
CA LYS A 64 12.64 -1.62 -1.54
C LYS A 64 12.73 -1.92 -0.04
N PRO A 65 11.59 -2.07 0.66
CA PRO A 65 11.58 -2.60 2.02
C PRO A 65 12.13 -4.03 2.06
N LYS A 66 12.70 -4.43 3.21
CA LYS A 66 13.24 -5.78 3.40
C LYS A 66 12.10 -6.82 3.35
N GLY A 67 12.23 -7.84 2.51
CA GLY A 67 11.19 -8.86 2.31
C GLY A 67 10.06 -8.42 1.37
N PHE A 68 10.18 -7.26 0.73
CA PHE A 68 9.31 -6.84 -0.36
C PHE A 68 9.89 -7.33 -1.68
N THR A 69 9.45 -8.51 -2.09
CA THR A 69 9.69 -9.03 -3.45
C THR A 69 8.55 -8.53 -4.32
N PHE A 70 8.86 -7.63 -5.25
CA PHE A 70 7.89 -7.19 -6.23
C PHE A 70 7.99 -8.10 -7.44
N GLU A 71 7.29 -9.23 -7.42
CA GLU A 71 7.09 -10.02 -8.63
C GLU A 71 5.71 -9.69 -9.20
N PRO A 72 5.61 -9.08 -10.40
CA PRO A 72 4.33 -8.82 -11.06
C PRO A 72 3.49 -10.10 -11.26
N GLN A 73 4.09 -11.28 -11.09
CA GLN A 73 3.46 -12.58 -11.22
C GLN A 73 3.27 -13.33 -9.89
N ASP A 74 3.80 -12.85 -8.77
CA ASP A 74 3.57 -13.51 -7.47
C ASP A 74 2.08 -13.50 -7.14
N GLU A 75 1.56 -14.68 -6.77
CA GLU A 75 0.12 -14.95 -6.69
C GLU A 75 -0.57 -14.25 -5.50
N GLY A 76 0.18 -13.60 -4.61
CA GLY A 76 -0.39 -12.83 -3.51
C GLY A 76 0.55 -11.91 -2.72
N PHE A 77 -0.02 -11.35 -1.67
CA PHE A 77 0.51 -10.23 -0.89
C PHE A 77 0.64 -10.64 0.58
N ASN A 78 1.84 -10.52 1.12
CA ASN A 78 2.07 -10.60 2.56
C ASN A 78 1.81 -9.23 3.23
N ARG A 79 1.86 -9.18 4.57
CA ARG A 79 1.68 -7.93 5.33
C ARG A 79 2.62 -6.81 4.86
N THR A 80 3.89 -7.10 4.65
CA THR A 80 4.88 -6.11 4.21
C THR A 80 4.47 -5.47 2.89
N THR A 81 4.03 -6.27 1.91
CA THR A 81 3.59 -5.76 0.62
C THR A 81 2.32 -4.93 0.72
N LEU A 82 1.40 -5.29 1.62
CA LEU A 82 0.20 -4.50 1.91
C LEU A 82 0.55 -3.17 2.59
N GLU A 83 1.55 -3.15 3.46
CA GLU A 83 2.07 -1.91 4.06
C GLU A 83 2.59 -0.95 2.99
N VAL A 84 3.36 -1.47 2.02
CA VAL A 84 3.88 -0.64 0.93
C VAL A 84 2.76 -0.05 0.10
N LEU A 85 1.78 -0.86 -0.29
CA LEU A 85 0.65 -0.38 -1.07
C LEU A 85 -0.19 0.62 -0.29
N PHE A 86 -0.36 0.41 1.02
CA PHE A 86 -1.07 1.32 1.89
C PHE A 86 -0.39 2.69 1.97
N GLU A 87 0.92 2.74 2.23
CA GLU A 87 1.67 3.99 2.27
C GLU A 87 1.73 4.67 0.90
N PHE A 88 1.89 3.89 -0.18
CA PHE A 88 1.80 4.41 -1.55
C PHE A 88 0.48 5.14 -1.76
N ARG A 89 -0.65 4.51 -1.42
CA ARG A 89 -1.99 5.10 -1.56
C ARG A 89 -2.20 6.36 -0.72
N LYS A 90 -1.61 6.45 0.46
CA LYS A 90 -1.62 7.68 1.27
C LYS A 90 -0.93 8.83 0.54
N LEU A 91 0.24 8.56 -0.03
CA LEU A 91 0.97 9.55 -0.81
C LEU A 91 0.23 9.93 -2.10
N VAL A 92 -0.40 8.95 -2.77
CA VAL A 92 -1.25 9.19 -3.94
C VAL A 92 -2.33 10.21 -3.67
N LYS A 93 -2.97 10.09 -2.51
CA LYS A 93 -4.04 11.00 -2.11
C LYS A 93 -3.50 12.35 -1.67
N ARG A 94 -2.36 12.39 -0.98
CA ARG A 94 -1.69 13.63 -0.58
C ARG A 94 -1.26 14.49 -1.79
N TYR A 95 -0.76 13.87 -2.86
CA TYR A 95 -0.20 14.62 -4.00
C TYR A 95 -1.13 14.73 -5.22
N GLN A 96 -2.36 14.19 -5.17
CA GLN A 96 -3.44 14.38 -6.18
C GLN A 96 -3.02 14.27 -7.68
N TYR A 97 -2.52 13.10 -8.08
CA TYR A 97 -1.90 12.73 -9.38
C TYR A 97 -2.43 13.35 -10.69
N GLU A 98 -1.55 13.78 -11.61
CA GLU A 98 -0.94 12.90 -12.65
C GLU A 98 0.60 13.04 -12.79
N SER A 99 1.19 14.13 -12.26
CA SER A 99 2.63 14.44 -12.36
C SER A 99 3.44 14.16 -11.08
N ALA A 100 2.82 13.54 -10.08
CA ALA A 100 3.42 13.34 -8.75
C ALA A 100 4.14 12.01 -8.54
N VAL A 101 4.27 11.17 -9.58
CA VAL A 101 4.89 9.82 -9.48
C VAL A 101 6.28 9.90 -8.86
N GLU A 102 7.14 10.77 -9.39
CA GLU A 102 8.53 10.90 -8.92
C GLU A 102 8.61 11.31 -7.45
N LYS A 103 7.76 12.27 -7.02
CA LYS A 103 7.69 12.72 -5.63
C LYS A 103 7.27 11.58 -4.69
N ILE A 104 6.37 10.73 -5.17
CA ILE A 104 5.86 9.60 -4.39
C ILE A 104 6.91 8.50 -4.30
N CYS A 105 7.59 8.18 -5.39
CA CYS A 105 8.71 7.25 -5.39
C CYS A 105 9.81 7.72 -4.42
N ARG A 106 10.27 8.98 -4.54
CA ARG A 106 11.29 9.54 -3.63
C ARG A 106 10.84 9.47 -2.17
N ARG A 107 9.59 9.84 -1.87
CA ARG A 107 9.10 9.83 -0.49
C ARG A 107 8.99 8.41 0.08
N MET A 108 8.60 7.44 -0.74
CA MET A 108 8.61 6.03 -0.35
C MET A 108 10.02 5.54 -0.07
N GLU A 109 10.98 5.87 -0.93
CA GLU A 109 12.39 5.52 -0.73
C GLU A 109 12.94 6.09 0.59
N GLU A 110 12.66 7.36 0.89
CA GLU A 110 13.02 8.00 2.16
C GLU A 110 12.44 7.25 3.37
N ILE A 111 11.16 6.85 3.31
CA ILE A 111 10.51 6.09 4.39
C ILE A 111 11.25 4.78 4.65
N TYR A 112 11.58 4.03 3.60
CA TYR A 112 12.23 2.72 3.75
C TYR A 112 13.72 2.80 4.05
N GLU A 113 14.40 3.85 3.62
CA GLU A 113 15.77 4.13 4.02
C GLU A 113 15.88 4.42 5.51
N LEU A 114 14.98 5.25 6.06
CA LEU A 114 14.92 5.51 7.50
C LEU A 114 14.69 4.23 8.32
N GLN A 115 13.86 3.31 7.83
CA GLN A 115 13.67 2.01 8.48
C GLN A 115 14.94 1.14 8.49
N LYS A 116 15.85 1.29 7.52
CA LYS A 116 17.14 0.59 7.53
C LYS A 116 18.09 1.16 8.56
N CYS A 117 18.05 2.47 8.81
CA CYS A 117 18.91 3.15 9.77
C CYS A 117 18.46 2.98 11.24
N GLN A 118 17.21 2.57 11.49
CA GLN A 118 16.67 2.33 12.83
C GLN A 118 16.90 0.90 13.34
N LYS A 119 17.74 0.10 12.67
CA LYS A 119 18.17 -1.23 13.10
C LYS A 119 19.61 -1.20 13.59
#